data_AF-A0A9D8BTC1-F1
#
_entry.id   AF-A0A9D8BTC1-F1
#
_cell.length_a   1.000
_cell.length_b   1.000
_cell.length_c   1.000
_cell.angle_alpha   90.00
_cell.angle_beta   90.00
_cell.angle_gamma   90.00
#
_symmetry.space_group_name_H-M   'P 1'
#
loop_
_entity.id
_entity.type
_entity.pdbx_description
1 polymer ?
#
loop_
_entity_poly.entity_id
_entity_poly.type
_entity_poly.pdbx_seq_one_letter_code
_entity_poly.pdbx_strand_id
1 'polypeptide(L)'
;YRAQAQADKVEIQLGFSHPVIYKAPEGIQIETPAPTSIIVKGIDKQKVGQVAAEIRAFRPPEPYKGKGIRYVGEHVRRKVGKAGVKQA
;
A
#
# COMPACT_ATOMS: atom_id res chain seq x y z
N TYR A 1 5.37 1.76 -8.41
CA TYR A 1 5.29 2.09 -6.98
C TYR A 1 6.32 1.27 -6.25
N ARG A 2 6.99 1.85 -5.26
CA ARG A 2 8.00 1.15 -4.46
C ARG A 2 7.89 1.56 -3.00
N ALA A 3 8.17 0.63 -2.10
CA ALA A 3 8.33 0.88 -0.68
C ALA A 3 9.75 0.51 -0.27
N GLN A 4 10.28 1.20 0.73
CA GLN A 4 11.56 0.91 1.37
C GLN A 4 11.36 1.01 2.88
N ALA A 5 11.56 -0.10 3.59
CA ALA A 5 11.61 -0.10 5.03
C ALA A 5 12.97 0.41 5.53
N GLN A 6 12.91 1.30 6.52
CA GLN A 6 14.01 1.69 7.40
C GLN A 6 13.62 1.30 8.83
N ALA A 7 14.56 1.31 9.77
CA ALA A 7 14.39 0.75 11.12
C ALA A 7 13.05 1.14 11.79
N ASP A 8 12.69 2.42 11.76
CA ASP A 8 11.48 2.95 12.44
C ASP A 8 10.45 3.58 11.48
N LYS A 9 10.73 3.58 10.17
CA LYS A 9 9.90 4.29 9.18
C LYS A 9 9.89 3.57 7.84
N VAL A 10 8.82 3.74 7.09
CA VAL A 10 8.72 3.26 5.70
C VAL A 10 8.56 4.42 4.75
N GLU A 11 9.42 4.44 3.74
CA GLU A 11 9.35 5.40 2.65
C GLU A 11 8.60 4.76 1.47
N ILE A 12 7.52 5.38 1.05
CA ILE A 12 6.63 4.88 0.00
C ILE A 12 6.60 5.88 -1.15
N GLN A 13 6.88 5.37 -2.34
CA GLN A 13 6.85 6.13 -3.59
C GLN A 13 5.68 5.67 -4.45
N LEU A 14 4.59 6.44 -4.35
CA LEU A 14 3.29 6.18 -4.99
C LEU A 14 3.04 7.05 -6.24
N GLY A 15 4.09 7.71 -6.75
CA GLY A 15 3.97 8.64 -7.88
C GLY A 15 3.52 10.05 -7.49
N PHE A 16 3.59 10.40 -6.21
CA PHE A 16 3.57 11.80 -5.75
C PHE A 16 4.90 12.49 -6.07
N SER A 17 4.91 13.82 -6.09
CA SER A 17 6.13 14.61 -6.34
C SER A 17 7.20 14.44 -5.26
N HIS A 18 6.81 14.07 -4.03
CA HIS A 18 7.70 13.78 -2.91
C HIS A 18 7.40 12.38 -2.34
N PRO A 19 8.39 11.70 -1.73
CA PRO A 19 8.18 10.42 -1.08
C PRO A 19 7.30 10.59 0.16
N VAL A 20 6.40 9.63 0.39
CA VAL A 20 5.57 9.58 1.60
C VAL A 20 6.34 8.81 2.66
N ILE A 21 6.64 9.46 3.79
CA ILE A 21 7.35 8.84 4.90
C ILE A 21 6.33 8.53 5.99
N TYR A 22 6.17 7.25 6.31
CA TYR A 22 5.31 6.78 7.39
C TYR A 22 6.17 6.31 8.57
N LYS A 23 5.95 6.87 9.76
CA LYS A 23 6.65 6.45 10.98
C LYS A 23 5.85 5.35 11.67
N ALA A 24 6.48 4.21 11.93
CA ALA A 24 5.83 3.13 12.66
C ALA A 24 5.64 3.52 14.13
N PRO A 25 4.45 3.31 14.72
CA PRO A 25 4.27 3.47 16.16
C PRO A 25 4.97 2.34 16.93
N GLU A 26 5.25 2.57 18.21
CA GLU A 26 6.01 1.63 19.04
C GLU A 26 5.39 0.22 19.07
N GLY A 27 6.25 -0.79 18.98
CA GLY A 27 5.85 -2.20 18.98
C GLY A 27 5.38 -2.74 17.63
N ILE A 28 5.53 -1.95 16.55
CA ILE A 28 5.30 -2.39 15.17
C ILE A 28 6.62 -2.42 14.41
N GLN A 29 6.89 -3.57 13.79
CA GLN A 29 7.98 -3.76 12.86
C GLN A 29 7.43 -3.79 11.43
N ILE A 30 8.10 -3.08 10.52
CA ILE A 30 7.74 -3.07 9.12
C ILE A 30 8.88 -3.63 8.29
N GLU A 31 8.59 -4.69 7.54
CA GLU A 31 9.53 -5.36 6.66
C GLU A 31 9.10 -5.17 5.20
N THR A 32 10.07 -5.06 4.30
CA THR A 32 9.82 -4.92 2.86
C THR A 32 10.65 -5.95 2.11
N PRO A 33 10.20 -7.23 2.03
CA PRO A 33 10.97 -8.29 1.38
C PRO A 33 11.10 -8.10 -0.13
N ALA A 34 10.11 -7.45 -0.74
CA ALA A 34 10.16 -6.97 -2.11
C ALA A 34 9.71 -5.50 -2.14
N PRO A 35 10.18 -4.69 -3.10
CA PRO A 35 9.81 -3.27 -3.19
C PRO A 35 8.30 -3.04 -3.40
N THR A 36 7.54 -4.07 -3.75
CA THR A 36 6.09 -4.03 -3.97
C THR A 36 5.27 -4.65 -2.83
N SER A 37 5.93 -5.19 -1.79
CA SER A 37 5.27 -5.87 -0.67
C SER A 37 5.71 -5.29 0.66
N ILE A 38 4.75 -4.88 1.49
CA ILE A 38 4.99 -4.36 2.84
C ILE A 38 4.38 -5.36 3.82
N ILE A 39 5.18 -5.85 4.76
CA ILE A 39 4.74 -6.72 5.85
C ILE A 39 4.77 -5.91 7.14
N VAL A 40 3.61 -5.81 7.80
CA VAL A 40 3.47 -5.16 9.10
C VAL A 40 3.35 -6.25 10.16
N LYS A 41 4.30 -6.30 11.10
CA LYS A 41 4.31 -7.23 12.25
C LYS A 41 4.18 -6.43 13.53
N GLY A 42 3.51 -7.00 14.53
CA GLY A 42 3.39 -6.37 15.83
C GLY A 42 2.68 -7.29 16.81
N ILE A 43 2.76 -6.93 18.10
CA ILE A 43 2.19 -7.71 19.20
C ILE A 43 0.67 -7.49 19.28
N ASP A 44 0.22 -6.26 18.98
CA ASP A 44 -1.18 -5.85 19.07
C ASP A 44 -1.87 -5.85 17.70
N LYS A 45 -2.90 -6.68 17.55
CA LYS A 45 -3.69 -6.81 16.32
C LYS A 45 -4.42 -5.51 15.94
N GLN A 46 -4.88 -4.73 16.92
CA GLN A 46 -5.56 -3.46 16.64
C GLN A 46 -4.59 -2.45 16.03
N LYS A 47 -3.41 -2.29 16.65
CA LYS A 47 -2.37 -1.39 16.14
C LYS A 47 -1.86 -1.82 14.77
N VAL A 48 -1.61 -3.11 14.57
CA VAL A 48 -1.21 -3.66 13.25
C VAL A 48 -2.26 -3.35 12.18
N GLY A 49 -3.54 -3.57 12.49
CA GLY A 49 -4.65 -3.27 11.58
C GLY A 49 -4.77 -1.78 11.26
N GLN A 50 -4.63 -0.92 12.27
CA GLN A 50 -4.66 0.53 12.11
C GLN A 50 -3.54 1.02 11.20
N VAL A 51 -2.29 0.60 11.46
CA VAL A 51 -1.14 0.97 10.63
C VAL A 51 -1.30 0.49 9.19
N ALA A 52 -1.77 -0.73 9.00
CA ALA A 52 -2.02 -1.26 7.65
C ALA A 52 -3.12 -0.47 6.92
N ALA A 53 -4.14 0.01 7.63
CA ALA A 53 -5.19 0.86 7.08
C ALA A 53 -4.68 2.28 6.73
N GLU A 54 -3.87 2.89 7.60
CA GLU A 54 -3.24 4.19 7.35
C GLU A 54 -2.35 4.14 6.11
N ILE A 55 -1.52 3.10 5.98
CA ILE A 55 -0.67 2.89 4.80
C ILE A 55 -1.52 2.76 3.53
N ARG A 56 -2.64 2.01 3.58
CA ARG A 56 -3.56 1.87 2.43
C ARG A 56 -4.25 3.18 2.07
N ALA A 57 -4.55 4.03 3.04
CA ALA A 57 -5.26 5.30 2.85
C ALA A 57 -4.48 6.29 1.96
N PHE A 58 -3.15 6.23 1.91
CA PHE A 58 -2.34 7.12 1.06
C PHE A 58 -2.67 6.99 -0.43
N ARG A 59 -2.91 5.77 -0.91
CA ARG A 59 -3.36 5.52 -2.29
C ARG A 59 -4.20 4.24 -2.35
N PRO A 60 -5.51 4.31 -2.11
CA PRO A 60 -6.38 3.15 -2.21
C PRO A 60 -6.39 2.59 -3.65
N PRO A 61 -6.73 1.31 -3.81
CA PRO A 61 -6.70 0.68 -5.13
C PRO A 61 -7.80 1.26 -6.03
N GLU A 62 -7.41 1.78 -7.19
CA GLU A 62 -8.33 2.41 -8.12
C GLU A 62 -9.29 1.41 -8.79
N PRO A 63 -10.54 1.80 -9.08
CA PRO A 63 -11.56 0.90 -9.63
C PRO A 63 -11.32 0.51 -11.10
N TYR A 64 -10.35 1.08 -11.80
CA TYR A 64 -10.11 0.75 -13.23
C TYR A 64 -8.92 -0.19 -13.40
N LYS A 65 -7.72 0.28 -13.04
CA LYS A 65 -6.47 -0.49 -13.19
C LYS A 65 -6.04 -1.23 -11.92
N GLY A 66 -6.75 -1.04 -10.79
CA GLY A 66 -6.35 -1.60 -9.50
C GLY A 66 -4.99 -1.08 -9.01
N LYS A 67 -4.54 0.09 -9.51
CA LYS A 67 -3.29 0.72 -9.09
C LYS A 67 -3.49 1.33 -7.71
N GLY A 68 -2.55 1.10 -6.80
CA GLY A 68 -2.59 1.58 -5.43
C GLY A 68 -2.04 0.54 -4.47
N ILE A 69 -2.25 0.77 -3.18
CA ILE A 69 -1.93 -0.16 -2.10
C ILE A 69 -3.17 -1.01 -1.84
N ARG A 70 -3.00 -2.33 -1.76
CA ARG A 70 -4.07 -3.29 -1.48
C ARG A 70 -3.60 -4.34 -0.49
N TYR A 71 -4.54 -4.98 0.19
CA TYR A 71 -4.22 -6.16 0.99
C TYR A 71 -3.94 -7.37 0.11
N VAL A 72 -3.19 -8.33 0.66
CA VAL A 72 -2.96 -9.62 0.01
C VAL A 72 -4.31 -10.34 -0.11
N GLY A 73 -4.67 -10.75 -1.32
CA GLY A 73 -5.96 -11.41 -1.60
C GLY A 73 -7.17 -10.49 -1.76
N GLU A 74 -7.00 -9.16 -1.67
CA GLU A 74 -8.12 -8.22 -1.84
C GLU A 74 -8.67 -8.24 -3.28
N HIS A 75 -9.97 -8.53 -3.42
CA HIS A 75 -10.67 -8.46 -4.70
C HIS A 75 -11.07 -7.02 -5.02
N VAL A 76 -10.29 -6.37 -5.90
CA VAL A 76 -10.59 -5.01 -6.37
C VAL A 76 -11.56 -5.07 -7.55
N ARG A 77 -12.78 -4.56 -7.37
CA ARG A 77 -13.78 -4.45 -8.44
C ARG A 77 -13.23 -3.58 -9.57
N ARG A 78 -13.10 -4.17 -10.76
CA ARG A 78 -12.64 -3.46 -11.97
C ARG A 78 -13.82 -3.01 -12.82
N LYS A 79 -13.96 -1.70 -13.00
CA LYS A 79 -14.86 -1.09 -13.97
C LYS A 79 -14.18 -1.03 -15.32
N VAL A 80 -14.97 -1.18 -16.38
CA VAL A 80 -14.51 -0.99 -17.75
C VAL A 80 -14.00 0.44 -17.88
N GLY A 81 -12.79 0.60 -18.46
CA GLY A 81 -12.17 1.90 -18.72
C GLY A 81 -12.87 2.63 -19.89
N LYS A 82 -12.10 3.28 -20.77
CA LYS A 82 -12.66 3.97 -21.95
C LYS A 82 -13.58 3.03 -22.75
N ALA A 83 -14.85 3.41 -22.87
CA ALA A 83 -15.91 2.65 -23.54
C ALA A 83 -15.77 2.54 -25.09
N GLY A 84 -14.62 2.93 -25.65
CA GLY A 84 -14.41 3.01 -27.11
C GLY A 84 -13.20 2.25 -27.65
N VAL A 85 -12.48 1.48 -26.83
CA VAL A 85 -11.32 0.72 -27.33
C VAL A 85 -11.78 -0.70 -27.68
N LYS A 86 -11.99 -0.98 -28.97
CA LYS A 86 -11.99 -2.36 -29.49
C LYS A 86 -10.67 -3.00 -29.05
N GLN A 87 -10.75 -4.10 -28.30
CA GLN A 87 -9.59 -4.95 -28.05
C GLN A 87 -9.20 -5.60 -29.38
N ALA A 88 -7.95 -5.40 -29.80
CA ALA A 88 -7.31 -6.16 -30.85
C ALA A 88 -6.69 -7.42 -30.26
#